data_AF-A0A1I3IIL6-F1
#
_entry.id   AF-A0A1I3IIL6-F1
#
_cell.length_a   1.000
_cell.length_b   1.000
_cell.length_c   1.000
_cell.angle_alpha   90.00
_cell.angle_beta   90.00
_cell.angle_gamma   90.00
#
_symmetry.space_group_name_H-M   'P 1'
#
loop_
_entity.id
_entity.type
_entity.pdbx_description
1 polymer ?
#
loop_
_entity_poly.entity_id
_entity_poly.type
_entity_poly.pdbx_seq_one_letter_code
_entity_poly.pdbx_strand_id
1 'polypeptide(L)'
;MLRSIFSFLAGLILLSGVATAQDWSGNWDSSFGQLRLVQDGGRVWGDYADRGVIEARVSADNSRVRGVFVYTDGRWGLLEFRHDGDRKFDGNWSWGVEIFDPSRRWAATRDTETPDGLRFANGAEGWPTQATGSEQAMIRQFAFFEAEGGILPEINWEPNPFADPEPSELGFWYGSYELTGLDGFASITLDIDHLDGGTTGLVNMQMQVLGLSECPEVMHVDLCAEILTYAGQGTVILEVEGVLFETSTGEEGFVAFRLPNSQDTHILRMGFGGGKDAYFAGLVHPRRGVDYQGYLTRSPHVCDVAACQGGRFGPLIASPEEWRGVFDRAGFLDPYNPDLDNRDVARRRPGAAPEAAPMRNGDSWLAETWAIHDETSYPVGVIEFARDASGKLTATGEMDTGAFTSAVAETFYMVRAETQATLEIAVTLFADGSSEQALGRMVVANPGTAAENPTGTLSLAGDIIDVTLVPVGDGDWRAGDVPAFGVYGTTFALHNIPAGSDLVLRSAPEVAAPATGQIDRLARGLLINNCQPDVDNIGFETGDVSVKLSILAATWCQIDAGAAGTGWVKGVFLYPEG
;
A
#
# COMPACT_ATOMS: atom_id res chain seq x y z
N MET A 1 -28.95 66.63 74.81
CA MET A 1 -28.24 67.32 73.71
C MET A 1 -27.68 66.24 72.80
N LEU A 2 -28.39 65.75 71.79
CA LEU A 2 -28.52 66.29 70.41
C LEU A 2 -27.16 66.54 69.72
N ARG A 3 -26.70 65.63 68.85
CA ARG A 3 -26.72 65.78 67.37
C ARG A 3 -25.99 64.63 66.63
N SER A 4 -26.66 64.18 65.57
CA SER A 4 -26.26 63.26 64.51
C SER A 4 -25.08 63.74 63.65
N ILE A 5 -24.38 62.83 62.96
CA ILE A 5 -23.96 62.95 61.54
C ILE A 5 -24.10 61.56 60.87
N PHE A 6 -24.58 61.60 59.63
CA PHE A 6 -25.14 60.56 58.76
C PHE A 6 -24.13 60.08 57.70
N SER A 7 -24.31 58.85 57.23
CA SER A 7 -24.15 58.30 55.85
C SER A 7 -22.93 58.60 54.97
N PHE A 8 -22.32 57.55 54.41
CA PHE A 8 -22.50 57.12 53.01
C PHE A 8 -21.83 55.74 52.80
N LEU A 9 -22.63 54.67 52.69
CA LEU A 9 -22.19 53.34 52.26
C LEU A 9 -22.68 53.19 50.80
N ALA A 10 -21.76 53.31 49.84
CA ALA A 10 -22.06 53.10 48.43
C ALA A 10 -22.02 51.61 48.11
N GLY A 11 -23.18 51.04 47.76
CA GLY A 11 -23.30 49.66 47.28
C GLY A 11 -22.84 49.54 45.82
N LEU A 12 -21.75 48.82 45.59
CA LEU A 12 -21.27 48.43 44.27
C LEU A 12 -22.06 47.19 43.82
N ILE A 13 -23.11 47.39 43.02
CA ILE A 13 -23.84 46.29 42.36
C ILE A 13 -23.02 45.89 41.13
N LEU A 14 -22.31 44.76 41.22
CA LEU A 14 -21.69 44.11 40.08
C LEU A 14 -22.79 43.48 39.21
N LEU A 15 -23.15 44.15 38.11
CA LEU A 15 -23.92 43.55 37.02
C LEU A 15 -23.02 42.53 36.32
N SER A 16 -23.03 41.28 36.80
CA SER A 16 -22.51 40.14 36.05
C SER A 16 -23.40 39.97 34.82
N GLY A 17 -22.99 40.57 33.70
CA GLY A 17 -23.55 40.25 32.40
C GLY A 17 -23.32 38.77 32.16
N VAL A 18 -24.40 37.98 32.15
CA VAL A 18 -24.34 36.59 31.71
C VAL A 18 -24.06 36.69 30.22
N ALA A 19 -22.80 36.52 29.83
CA ALA A 19 -22.47 36.31 28.43
C ALA A 19 -23.20 35.03 28.04
N THR A 20 -24.26 35.16 27.24
CA THR A 20 -24.90 34.02 26.60
C THR A 20 -23.84 33.43 25.68
N ALA A 21 -23.29 32.28 26.06
CA ALA A 21 -22.39 31.54 25.20
C ALA A 21 -23.09 31.37 23.84
N GLN A 22 -22.41 31.74 22.75
CA GLN A 22 -22.97 31.64 21.41
C GLN A 22 -23.17 30.16 21.10
N ASP A 23 -24.39 29.63 21.20
CA ASP A 23 -24.63 28.25 20.80
C ASP A 23 -24.59 28.13 19.27
N TRP A 24 -24.73 26.92 18.74
CA TRP A 24 -24.80 26.62 17.31
C TRP A 24 -26.23 26.25 16.88
N SER A 25 -27.18 26.26 17.82
CA SER A 25 -28.57 25.90 17.60
C SER A 25 -29.31 26.93 16.75
N GLY A 26 -30.19 26.47 15.86
CA GLY A 26 -31.04 27.35 15.08
C GLY A 26 -31.22 26.97 13.62
N ASN A 27 -32.02 27.76 12.92
CA ASN A 27 -32.06 27.76 11.46
C ASN A 27 -30.97 28.70 10.93
N TRP A 28 -30.17 28.24 9.98
CA TRP A 28 -29.11 29.03 9.36
C TRP A 28 -29.28 29.07 7.86
N ASP A 29 -29.28 30.26 7.27
CA ASP A 29 -29.20 30.44 5.82
C ASP A 29 -27.72 30.38 5.40
N SER A 30 -27.34 29.36 4.64
CA SER A 30 -25.95 29.10 4.26
C SER A 30 -25.74 29.08 2.75
N SER A 31 -24.49 29.23 2.32
CA SER A 31 -24.08 29.17 0.91
C SER A 31 -24.46 27.87 0.19
N PHE A 32 -24.84 26.83 0.94
CA PHE A 32 -25.21 25.51 0.42
C PHE A 32 -26.64 25.09 0.75
N GLY A 33 -27.48 26.03 1.22
CA GLY A 33 -28.86 25.79 1.62
C GLY A 33 -29.07 25.91 3.13
N GLN A 34 -30.32 25.81 3.57
CA GLN A 34 -30.68 25.99 4.98
C GLN A 34 -30.11 24.88 5.86
N LEU A 35 -29.51 25.23 7.00
CA LEU A 35 -29.13 24.29 8.06
C LEU A 35 -30.12 24.38 9.20
N ARG A 36 -30.47 23.23 9.80
CA ARG A 36 -31.31 23.16 10.99
C ARG A 36 -30.51 22.42 12.05
N LEU A 37 -29.79 23.17 12.87
CA LEU A 37 -28.80 22.63 13.79
C LEU A 37 -29.32 22.63 15.23
N VAL A 38 -28.99 21.56 15.96
CA VAL A 38 -29.21 21.38 17.38
C VAL A 38 -27.84 21.21 18.04
N GLN A 39 -27.54 22.06 19.01
CA GLN A 39 -26.42 21.85 19.92
C GLN A 39 -26.92 21.23 21.23
N ASP A 40 -26.28 20.14 21.66
CA ASP A 40 -26.43 19.54 22.98
C ASP A 40 -25.05 19.31 23.59
N GLY A 41 -24.68 20.17 24.55
CA GLY A 41 -23.33 20.20 25.12
C GLY A 41 -22.25 20.44 24.06
N GLY A 42 -21.26 19.54 24.01
CA GLY A 42 -20.16 19.59 23.04
C GLY A 42 -20.49 18.97 21.68
N ARG A 43 -21.74 18.60 21.42
CA ARG A 43 -22.18 17.97 20.17
C ARG A 43 -23.11 18.89 19.39
N VAL A 44 -22.89 18.98 18.09
CA VAL A 44 -23.77 19.68 17.14
C VAL A 44 -24.22 18.69 16.07
N TRP A 45 -25.52 18.60 15.84
CA TRP A 45 -26.08 17.71 14.84
C TRP A 45 -27.31 18.35 14.21
N GLY A 46 -27.68 17.94 13.00
CA GLY A 46 -28.83 18.54 12.34
C GLY A 46 -28.95 18.21 10.86
N ASP A 47 -29.92 18.87 10.22
CA ASP A 47 -30.13 18.71 8.78
C ASP A 47 -29.29 19.72 7.99
N TYR A 48 -28.72 19.23 6.90
CA TYR A 48 -28.10 20.03 5.87
C TYR A 48 -29.01 20.04 4.63
N ALA A 49 -29.59 21.21 4.34
CA ALA A 49 -30.54 21.42 3.24
C ALA A 49 -31.67 20.36 3.25
N ASP A 50 -32.13 19.99 2.06
CA ASP A 50 -33.04 18.87 1.82
C ASP A 50 -32.27 17.62 1.34
N ARG A 51 -31.02 17.44 1.79
CA ARG A 51 -30.10 16.47 1.18
C ARG A 51 -29.33 15.58 2.14
N GLY A 52 -29.10 16.01 3.39
CA GLY A 52 -28.24 15.25 4.29
C GLY A 52 -28.31 15.68 5.75
N VAL A 53 -27.37 15.14 6.52
CA VAL A 53 -27.18 15.38 7.96
C VAL A 53 -25.79 15.93 8.24
N ILE A 54 -25.65 16.66 9.34
CA ILE A 54 -24.38 17.07 9.94
C ILE A 54 -24.25 16.40 11.29
N GLU A 55 -23.06 15.89 11.60
CA GLU A 55 -22.66 15.38 12.92
C GLU A 55 -21.29 15.96 13.27
N ALA A 56 -21.21 16.68 14.38
CA ALA A 56 -20.03 17.48 14.71
C ALA A 56 -19.82 17.64 16.23
N ARG A 57 -18.66 18.18 16.58
CA ARG A 57 -18.24 18.52 17.93
C ARG A 57 -17.80 19.96 18.02
N VAL A 58 -18.05 20.53 19.19
CA VAL A 58 -17.76 21.92 19.50
C VAL A 58 -16.47 22.00 20.29
N SER A 59 -15.63 22.99 19.99
CA SER A 59 -14.45 23.30 20.81
C SER A 59 -14.84 23.73 22.23
N ALA A 60 -13.91 23.59 23.18
CA ALA A 60 -14.15 23.92 24.60
C ALA A 60 -14.55 25.39 24.83
N ASP A 61 -14.03 26.30 23.99
CA ASP A 61 -14.35 27.73 24.00
C ASP A 61 -15.62 28.08 23.22
N ASN A 62 -16.30 27.07 22.65
CA ASN A 62 -17.52 27.19 21.86
C ASN A 62 -17.36 28.02 20.57
N SER A 63 -16.12 28.32 20.13
CA SER A 63 -15.85 29.19 18.98
C SER A 63 -15.78 28.44 17.64
N ARG A 64 -15.60 27.12 17.67
CA ARG A 64 -15.40 26.26 16.50
C ARG A 64 -16.25 25.00 16.54
N VAL A 65 -16.63 24.51 15.37
CA VAL A 65 -17.28 23.21 15.17
C VAL A 65 -16.51 22.41 14.13
N ARG A 66 -16.21 21.15 14.42
CA ARG A 66 -15.60 20.19 13.48
C ARG A 66 -16.43 18.93 13.39
N GLY A 67 -16.61 18.41 12.20
CA GLY A 67 -17.41 17.21 12.01
C GLY A 67 -17.50 16.75 10.58
N VAL A 68 -18.58 16.04 10.30
CA VAL A 68 -18.92 15.49 9.00
C VAL A 68 -20.26 15.99 8.52
N PHE A 69 -20.43 16.04 7.20
CA PHE A 69 -21.74 16.04 6.56
C PHE A 69 -21.91 14.76 5.76
N VAL A 70 -23.13 14.20 5.76
CA VAL A 70 -23.46 12.95 5.07
C VAL A 70 -24.74 13.15 4.26
N TYR A 71 -24.65 12.91 2.95
CA TYR A 71 -25.78 12.98 2.04
C TYR A 71 -26.65 11.72 2.17
N THR A 72 -27.91 11.85 1.80
CA THR A 72 -28.86 10.73 1.72
C THR A 72 -28.46 9.65 0.70
N ASP A 73 -27.56 9.98 -0.24
CA ASP A 73 -26.98 9.04 -1.21
C ASP A 73 -25.68 8.36 -0.71
N GLY A 74 -25.27 8.62 0.53
CA GLY A 74 -24.09 8.02 1.17
C GLY A 74 -22.79 8.78 0.96
N ARG A 75 -22.74 9.80 0.08
CA ARG A 75 -21.56 10.66 -0.04
C ARG A 75 -21.36 11.49 1.22
N TRP A 76 -20.11 11.73 1.61
CA TRP A 76 -19.80 12.42 2.85
C TRP A 76 -18.51 13.24 2.76
N GLY A 77 -18.32 14.15 3.71
CA GLY A 77 -17.11 14.96 3.79
C GLY A 77 -16.90 15.61 5.15
N LEU A 78 -15.73 16.22 5.35
CA LEU A 78 -15.37 16.95 6.57
C LEU A 78 -15.84 18.41 6.50
N LEU A 79 -16.11 18.99 7.67
CA LEU A 79 -16.38 20.42 7.83
C LEU A 79 -15.67 21.01 9.05
N GLU A 80 -15.28 22.28 8.94
CA GLU A 80 -14.88 23.12 10.06
C GLU A 80 -15.59 24.47 9.95
N PHE A 81 -16.35 24.85 10.99
CA PHE A 81 -16.98 26.15 11.13
C PHE A 81 -16.38 26.94 12.28
N ARG A 82 -16.38 28.27 12.14
CA ARG A 82 -15.92 29.23 13.15
C ARG A 82 -16.91 30.38 13.24
N HIS A 83 -17.22 30.83 14.46
CA HIS A 83 -18.07 32.00 14.61
C HIS A 83 -17.41 33.25 13.99
N ASP A 84 -18.18 33.97 13.17
CA ASP A 84 -17.80 35.27 12.59
C ASP A 84 -18.72 36.37 13.13
N GLY A 85 -18.85 36.39 14.47
CA GLY A 85 -19.70 37.33 15.20
C GLY A 85 -21.06 36.77 15.61
N ASP A 86 -21.89 37.65 16.15
CA ASP A 86 -23.22 37.28 16.64
C ASP A 86 -24.09 36.86 15.46
N ARG A 87 -24.55 35.60 15.47
CA ARG A 87 -25.40 35.00 14.43
C ARG A 87 -24.72 34.71 13.09
N LYS A 88 -23.40 34.64 13.00
CA LYS A 88 -22.70 34.27 11.76
C LYS A 88 -21.61 33.24 12.01
N PHE A 89 -21.35 32.43 10.99
CA PHE A 89 -20.16 31.61 10.94
C PHE A 89 -19.60 31.56 9.52
N ASP A 90 -18.30 31.30 9.44
CA ASP A 90 -17.59 30.94 8.22
C ASP A 90 -16.78 29.65 8.45
N GLY A 91 -16.26 29.06 7.37
CA GLY A 91 -15.64 27.75 7.47
C GLY A 91 -15.24 27.15 6.15
N ASN A 92 -14.66 25.95 6.22
CA ASN A 92 -14.22 25.17 5.07
C ASN A 92 -14.83 23.76 5.12
N TRP A 93 -14.88 23.12 3.96
CA TRP A 93 -15.32 21.74 3.83
C TRP A 93 -14.52 20.99 2.75
N SER A 94 -14.50 19.68 2.83
CA SER A 94 -13.85 18.79 1.85
C SER A 94 -14.67 17.52 1.64
N TRP A 95 -14.40 16.78 0.56
CA TRP A 95 -15.01 15.45 0.33
C TRP A 95 -14.12 14.38 0.96
N GLY A 96 -14.72 13.32 1.53
CA GLY A 96 -13.95 12.27 2.22
C GLY A 96 -13.05 12.84 3.32
N VAL A 97 -11.82 12.30 3.43
CA VAL A 97 -10.75 12.80 4.33
C VAL A 97 -9.80 13.80 3.68
N GLU A 98 -10.16 14.40 2.54
CA GLU A 98 -9.30 15.35 1.83
C GLU A 98 -8.92 16.56 2.71
N ILE A 99 -7.70 17.09 2.49
CA ILE A 99 -7.24 18.35 3.08
C ILE A 99 -8.20 19.48 2.70
N PHE A 100 -8.51 20.38 3.64
CA PHE A 100 -9.37 21.53 3.37
C PHE A 100 -8.79 22.41 2.27
N ASP A 101 -9.50 22.46 1.15
CA ASP A 101 -9.25 23.42 0.07
C ASP A 101 -9.77 24.81 0.51
N PRO A 102 -8.91 25.83 0.61
CA PRO A 102 -9.33 27.18 1.04
C PRO A 102 -10.31 27.85 0.07
N SER A 103 -10.48 27.33 -1.15
CA SER A 103 -11.49 27.77 -2.10
C SER A 103 -12.90 27.21 -1.79
N ARG A 104 -13.00 26.10 -1.04
CA ARG A 104 -14.26 25.44 -0.65
C ARG A 104 -14.77 26.01 0.67
N ARG A 105 -15.31 27.23 0.57
CA ARG A 105 -15.84 27.98 1.73
C ARG A 105 -17.31 27.69 2.00
N TRP A 106 -17.65 27.63 3.28
CA TRP A 106 -19.02 27.55 3.79
C TRP A 106 -19.27 28.72 4.73
N ALA A 107 -20.29 29.52 4.47
CA ALA A 107 -20.70 30.60 5.37
C ALA A 107 -22.20 30.53 5.62
N ALA A 108 -22.64 30.95 6.81
CA ALA A 108 -24.05 31.03 7.13
C ALA A 108 -24.40 32.19 8.09
N THR A 109 -25.65 32.63 8.03
CA THR A 109 -26.25 33.58 8.97
C THR A 109 -27.45 32.93 9.66
N ARG A 110 -27.57 33.09 10.98
CA ARG A 110 -28.67 32.51 11.75
C ARG A 110 -29.96 33.29 11.55
N ASP A 111 -31.02 32.59 11.17
CA ASP A 111 -32.38 33.10 11.03
C ASP A 111 -33.16 33.03 12.35
N THR A 112 -33.12 31.89 13.05
CA THR A 112 -33.85 31.65 14.31
C THR A 112 -32.97 30.97 15.35
N GLU A 113 -33.24 31.18 16.64
CA GLU A 113 -32.53 30.51 17.74
C GLU A 113 -32.91 29.04 17.90
N THR A 114 -34.17 28.72 17.59
CA THR A 114 -34.69 27.36 17.66
C THR A 114 -34.80 26.81 16.25
N PRO A 115 -34.18 25.65 15.95
CA PRO A 115 -34.29 25.03 14.65
C PRO A 115 -35.73 24.56 14.40
N ASP A 116 -36.14 24.60 13.14
CA ASP A 116 -37.37 23.93 12.69
C ASP A 116 -37.24 22.41 12.88
N GLY A 117 -38.36 21.70 12.76
CA GLY A 117 -38.36 20.24 12.86
C GLY A 117 -37.35 19.59 11.92
N LEU A 118 -36.54 18.67 12.45
CA LEU A 118 -35.56 17.89 11.70
C LEU A 118 -36.27 16.82 10.86
N ARG A 119 -35.75 16.58 9.66
CA ARG A 119 -36.27 15.67 8.63
C ARG A 119 -35.39 14.44 8.48
N PHE A 120 -34.07 14.59 8.54
CA PHE A 120 -33.11 13.51 8.31
C PHE A 120 -32.41 13.10 9.60
N ALA A 121 -31.93 14.07 10.38
CA ALA A 121 -31.24 13.80 11.62
C ALA A 121 -32.24 13.40 12.72
N ASN A 122 -31.91 12.36 13.48
CA ASN A 122 -32.84 11.72 14.44
C ASN A 122 -32.35 11.76 15.90
N GLY A 123 -31.27 12.48 16.17
CA GLY A 123 -30.66 12.62 17.50
C GLY A 123 -29.71 11.47 17.88
N ALA A 124 -29.75 10.34 17.17
CA ALA A 124 -28.70 9.34 17.28
C ALA A 124 -27.40 9.89 16.65
N GLU A 125 -26.27 9.45 17.19
CA GLU A 125 -24.97 9.79 16.62
C GLU A 125 -24.76 9.03 15.31
N GLY A 126 -24.57 9.78 14.22
CA GLY A 126 -24.50 9.24 12.86
C GLY A 126 -23.20 9.61 12.17
N TRP A 127 -22.23 8.71 12.22
CA TRP A 127 -21.00 8.79 11.42
C TRP A 127 -21.21 8.11 10.06
N PRO A 128 -20.49 8.50 8.99
CA PRO A 128 -20.62 7.87 7.69
C PRO A 128 -20.26 6.38 7.77
N THR A 129 -21.25 5.51 7.54
CA THR A 129 -21.05 4.05 7.55
C THR A 129 -20.25 3.55 6.36
N GLN A 130 -20.13 4.38 5.32
CA GLN A 130 -19.35 4.10 4.12
C GLN A 130 -17.86 4.43 4.29
N ALA A 131 -17.48 5.10 5.39
CA ALA A 131 -16.07 5.35 5.69
C ALA A 131 -15.41 4.05 6.15
N THR A 132 -14.23 3.76 5.59
CA THR A 132 -13.34 2.66 5.97
C THR A 132 -12.90 2.78 7.44
N GLY A 133 -12.29 1.72 7.98
CA GLY A 133 -11.81 1.72 9.37
C GLY A 133 -10.82 2.84 9.68
N SER A 134 -9.89 3.12 8.77
CA SER A 134 -8.91 4.20 8.91
C SER A 134 -9.56 5.58 8.80
N GLU A 135 -10.49 5.76 7.86
CA GLU A 135 -11.25 7.01 7.72
C GLU A 135 -12.11 7.30 8.95
N GLN A 136 -12.77 6.29 9.53
CA GLN A 136 -13.51 6.48 10.78
C GLN A 136 -12.62 6.89 11.95
N ALA A 137 -11.40 6.38 12.02
CA ALA A 137 -10.42 6.80 13.03
C ALA A 137 -10.03 8.28 12.82
N MET A 138 -9.76 8.69 11.57
CA MET A 138 -9.45 10.07 11.23
C MET A 138 -10.62 11.02 11.52
N ILE A 139 -11.85 10.64 11.17
CA ILE A 139 -13.06 11.43 11.45
C ILE A 139 -13.19 11.68 12.97
N ARG A 140 -13.00 10.64 13.79
CA ARG A 140 -13.02 10.78 15.25
C ARG A 140 -11.90 11.68 15.74
N GLN A 141 -10.67 11.49 15.25
CA GLN A 141 -9.56 12.36 15.66
C GLN A 141 -9.81 13.83 15.27
N PHE A 142 -10.33 14.06 14.07
CA PHE A 142 -10.64 15.38 13.54
C PHE A 142 -11.76 16.08 14.32
N ALA A 143 -12.85 15.36 14.61
CA ALA A 143 -14.00 15.91 15.33
C ALA A 143 -13.69 16.16 16.82
N PHE A 144 -12.92 15.30 17.49
CA PHE A 144 -12.75 15.34 18.95
C PHE A 144 -11.60 16.25 19.45
N PHE A 145 -11.15 17.21 18.64
CA PHE A 145 -9.93 18.01 18.86
C PHE A 145 -9.82 18.71 20.23
N GLU A 146 -10.92 19.05 20.93
CA GLU A 146 -10.88 19.82 22.20
C GLU A 146 -12.04 19.54 23.20
N ALA A 147 -12.82 18.46 23.04
CA ALA A 147 -14.08 18.29 23.81
C ALA A 147 -13.90 17.82 25.27
N GLU A 148 -12.70 17.40 25.68
CA GLU A 148 -12.41 17.00 27.05
C GLU A 148 -11.48 18.03 27.69
N GLY A 149 -12.02 18.87 28.59
CA GLY A 149 -11.28 19.89 29.37
C GLY A 149 -10.23 19.34 30.33
N GLY A 150 -9.64 18.18 30.04
CA GLY A 150 -8.36 17.77 30.58
C GLY A 150 -7.28 18.63 29.95
N ILE A 151 -6.42 19.20 30.79
CA ILE A 151 -5.05 19.49 30.40
C ILE A 151 -4.52 18.18 29.82
N LEU A 152 -4.49 18.05 28.49
CA LEU A 152 -3.61 17.07 27.88
C LEU A 152 -2.25 17.35 28.52
N PRO A 153 -1.56 16.36 29.14
CA PRO A 153 -0.16 16.57 29.48
C PRO A 153 0.44 17.16 28.22
N GLU A 154 1.12 18.31 28.34
CA GLU A 154 1.77 19.00 27.22
C GLU A 154 2.25 17.93 26.25
N ILE A 155 1.45 17.66 25.21
CA ILE A 155 1.86 16.73 24.17
C ILE A 155 2.84 17.63 23.48
N ASN A 156 4.08 17.57 23.96
CA ASN A 156 5.23 17.82 23.16
C ASN A 156 4.88 17.09 21.87
N TRP A 157 4.55 17.84 20.84
CA TRP A 157 4.50 17.33 19.49
C TRP A 157 5.93 16.93 19.20
N GLU A 158 6.39 15.85 19.83
CA GLU A 158 7.44 15.06 19.24
C GLU A 158 6.83 14.69 17.89
N PRO A 159 7.44 15.16 16.78
CA PRO A 159 6.95 14.89 15.45
C PRO A 159 6.62 13.41 15.38
N ASN A 160 5.44 13.06 14.85
CA ASN A 160 5.07 11.67 14.65
C ASN A 160 6.29 10.99 14.02
N PRO A 161 6.97 10.06 14.71
CA PRO A 161 8.22 9.47 14.19
C PRO A 161 7.98 8.66 12.92
N PHE A 162 6.71 8.51 12.52
CA PHE A 162 6.25 7.86 11.30
C PHE A 162 5.63 8.83 10.27
N ALA A 163 5.62 10.14 10.53
CA ALA A 163 5.32 11.11 9.47
C ALA A 163 6.46 11.09 8.46
N ASP A 164 6.13 11.12 7.17
CA ASP A 164 7.16 11.22 6.14
C ASP A 164 7.92 12.55 6.33
N PRO A 165 9.25 12.52 6.18
CA PRO A 165 10.07 13.71 6.29
C PRO A 165 9.61 14.76 5.29
N GLU A 166 9.57 16.01 5.73
CA GLU A 166 9.34 17.14 4.83
C GLU A 166 10.43 17.18 3.76
N PRO A 167 10.18 17.71 2.54
CA PRO A 167 11.19 17.78 1.49
C PRO A 167 12.51 18.46 1.90
N SER A 168 12.47 19.33 2.92
CA SER A 168 13.67 19.97 3.51
C SER A 168 14.49 19.06 4.43
N GLU A 169 13.93 17.95 4.87
CA GLU A 169 14.56 16.94 5.73
C GLU A 169 15.16 15.79 4.91
N LEU A 170 14.98 15.81 3.59
CA LEU A 170 15.56 14.85 2.65
C LEU A 170 16.97 15.29 2.26
N GLY A 171 17.92 14.36 2.36
CA GLY A 171 19.32 14.60 2.07
C GLY A 171 19.63 14.62 0.58
N PHE A 172 20.87 14.99 0.24
CA PHE A 172 21.32 15.19 -1.15
C PHE A 172 21.06 13.98 -2.07
N TRP A 173 21.32 12.78 -1.56
CA TRP A 173 21.13 11.50 -2.26
C TRP A 173 19.70 10.97 -2.30
N TYR A 174 18.69 11.66 -1.75
CA TYR A 174 17.31 11.20 -1.87
C TYR A 174 16.85 11.21 -3.33
N GLY A 175 16.44 10.07 -3.88
CA GLY A 175 16.06 9.98 -5.28
C GLY A 175 16.19 8.59 -5.87
N SER A 176 15.71 8.45 -7.10
CA SER A 176 15.96 7.27 -7.93
C SER A 176 17.14 7.54 -8.87
N TYR A 177 17.97 6.52 -9.10
CA TYR A 177 19.19 6.61 -9.91
C TYR A 177 19.32 5.39 -10.81
N GLU A 178 19.87 5.58 -12.01
CA GLU A 178 20.15 4.50 -12.96
C GLU A 178 21.58 4.60 -13.49
N LEU A 179 22.30 3.47 -13.53
CA LEU A 179 23.62 3.38 -14.14
C LEU A 179 23.51 3.52 -15.67
N THR A 180 24.31 4.41 -16.23
CA THR A 180 24.33 4.70 -17.68
C THR A 180 25.38 3.89 -18.44
N GLY A 181 25.26 3.81 -19.77
CA GLY A 181 26.22 3.09 -20.62
C GLY A 181 26.09 1.56 -20.55
N LEU A 182 24.96 1.08 -20.03
CA LEU A 182 24.57 -0.32 -19.99
C LEU A 182 23.44 -0.64 -21.01
N ASP A 183 23.18 0.27 -21.93
CA ASP A 183 22.07 0.21 -22.88
C ASP A 183 22.03 -1.13 -23.63
N GLY A 184 20.87 -1.81 -23.55
CA GLY A 184 20.66 -3.13 -24.15
C GLY A 184 21.35 -4.31 -23.43
N PHE A 185 22.24 -4.05 -22.48
CA PHE A 185 22.90 -5.09 -21.68
C PHE A 185 22.11 -5.36 -20.40
N ALA A 186 22.00 -4.34 -19.54
CA ALA A 186 21.30 -4.39 -18.27
C ALA A 186 20.86 -2.99 -17.85
N SER A 187 19.84 -2.88 -17.00
CA SER A 187 19.53 -1.67 -16.25
C SER A 187 19.81 -1.96 -14.78
N ILE A 188 20.59 -1.11 -14.11
CA ILE A 188 20.84 -1.21 -12.67
C ILE A 188 20.33 0.09 -12.06
N THR A 189 19.29 -0.02 -11.24
CA THR A 189 18.62 1.14 -10.63
C THR A 189 18.71 1.08 -9.11
N LEU A 190 18.73 2.26 -8.50
CA LEU A 190 18.76 2.47 -7.06
C LEU A 190 17.65 3.43 -6.66
N ASP A 191 16.91 3.10 -5.61
CA ASP A 191 16.02 4.01 -4.91
C ASP A 191 16.62 4.28 -3.53
N ILE A 192 16.97 5.54 -3.29
CA ILE A 192 17.72 5.95 -2.09
C ILE A 192 16.84 6.82 -1.20
N ASP A 193 16.59 6.33 0.02
CA ASP A 193 16.05 7.13 1.12
C ASP A 193 17.21 7.67 1.95
N HIS A 194 17.45 8.98 1.86
CA HIS A 194 18.53 9.66 2.57
C HIS A 194 17.97 10.86 3.31
N LEU A 195 18.28 10.99 4.60
CA LEU A 195 17.89 12.13 5.43
C LEU A 195 18.97 13.21 5.43
N ASP A 196 18.57 14.47 5.54
CA ASP A 196 19.50 15.59 5.55
C ASP A 196 20.48 15.48 6.73
N GLY A 197 21.76 15.72 6.46
CA GLY A 197 22.86 15.53 7.42
C GLY A 197 23.16 14.07 7.81
N GLY A 198 22.43 13.08 7.27
CA GLY A 198 22.68 11.67 7.51
C GLY A 198 24.02 11.18 6.96
N THR A 199 24.61 10.15 7.60
CA THR A 199 25.81 9.45 7.08
C THR A 199 25.47 8.10 6.44
N THR A 200 24.19 7.78 6.31
CA THR A 200 23.67 6.48 5.88
C THR A 200 22.25 6.65 5.33
N GLY A 201 21.67 5.60 4.75
CA GLY A 201 20.34 5.63 4.16
C GLY A 201 19.82 4.23 3.87
N LEU A 202 18.55 4.16 3.44
CA LEU A 202 17.99 2.94 2.88
C LEU A 202 18.24 2.97 1.38
N VAL A 203 18.70 1.86 0.82
CA VAL A 203 18.86 1.71 -0.62
C VAL A 203 18.16 0.44 -1.04
N ASN A 204 17.21 0.56 -1.96
CA ASN A 204 16.73 -0.56 -2.74
C ASN A 204 17.49 -0.56 -4.06
N MET A 205 18.15 -1.67 -4.37
CA MET A 205 18.95 -1.80 -5.58
C MET A 205 18.45 -3.01 -6.37
N GLN A 206 18.18 -2.78 -7.65
CA GLN A 206 17.62 -3.80 -8.54
C GLN A 206 18.32 -3.76 -9.89
N MET A 207 18.41 -4.90 -10.53
CA MET A 207 19.09 -5.10 -11.80
C MET A 207 18.20 -5.87 -12.76
N GLN A 208 17.94 -5.33 -13.94
CA GLN A 208 17.26 -6.01 -15.03
C GLN A 208 18.28 -6.38 -16.11
N VAL A 209 18.39 -7.65 -16.47
CA VAL A 209 19.35 -8.11 -17.49
C VAL A 209 18.64 -8.27 -18.83
N LEU A 210 18.96 -7.37 -19.77
CA LEU A 210 18.29 -7.26 -21.07
C LEU A 210 18.87 -8.21 -22.13
N GLY A 211 20.12 -8.67 -21.96
CA GLY A 211 20.71 -9.75 -22.75
C GLY A 211 20.93 -9.47 -24.23
N LEU A 212 20.86 -8.21 -24.70
CA LEU A 212 20.89 -7.87 -26.13
C LEU A 212 22.25 -7.51 -26.70
N SER A 213 23.29 -7.36 -25.88
CA SER A 213 24.55 -6.75 -26.34
C SER A 213 25.79 -7.49 -25.87
N GLU A 214 26.86 -7.27 -26.64
CA GLU A 214 28.23 -7.53 -26.19
C GLU A 214 28.49 -6.78 -24.88
N CYS A 215 29.42 -7.30 -24.09
CA CYS A 215 29.76 -6.70 -22.82
C CYS A 215 30.07 -5.19 -22.96
N PRO A 216 29.40 -4.30 -22.21
CA PRO A 216 29.65 -2.86 -22.33
C PRO A 216 31.11 -2.51 -22.09
N GLU A 217 31.65 -1.58 -22.87
CA GLU A 217 33.04 -1.15 -22.73
C GLU A 217 33.36 -0.60 -21.33
N VAL A 218 32.36 -0.02 -20.67
CA VAL A 218 32.46 0.51 -19.32
C VAL A 218 32.60 -0.58 -18.24
N MET A 219 32.39 -1.86 -18.58
CA MET A 219 32.30 -2.99 -17.65
C MET A 219 33.48 -3.97 -17.78
N HIS A 220 33.86 -4.58 -16.66
CA HIS A 220 34.82 -5.68 -16.60
C HIS A 220 34.17 -6.99 -17.06
N VAL A 221 34.87 -7.77 -17.90
CA VAL A 221 34.31 -8.99 -18.53
C VAL A 221 33.83 -10.03 -17.53
N ASP A 222 34.47 -10.14 -16.36
CA ASP A 222 34.04 -11.08 -15.32
C ASP A 222 32.73 -10.64 -14.64
N LEU A 223 32.56 -9.35 -14.30
CA LEU A 223 31.27 -8.84 -13.81
C LEU A 223 30.19 -9.04 -14.88
N CYS A 224 30.55 -8.83 -16.13
CA CYS A 224 29.67 -9.05 -17.27
C CYS A 224 29.15 -10.49 -17.34
N ALA A 225 30.06 -11.45 -17.20
CA ALA A 225 29.72 -12.87 -17.18
C ALA A 225 28.84 -13.21 -15.97
N GLU A 226 29.11 -12.61 -14.80
CA GLU A 226 28.27 -12.75 -13.60
C GLU A 226 26.85 -12.21 -13.84
N ILE A 227 26.71 -10.99 -14.38
CA ILE A 227 25.40 -10.39 -14.69
C ILE A 227 24.63 -11.22 -15.72
N LEU A 228 25.30 -11.74 -16.75
CA LEU A 228 24.65 -12.58 -17.76
C LEU A 228 24.09 -13.89 -17.21
N THR A 229 24.52 -14.35 -16.03
CA THR A 229 23.90 -15.53 -15.39
C THR A 229 22.44 -15.29 -14.97
N TYR A 230 22.01 -14.03 -14.89
CA TYR A 230 20.63 -13.65 -14.56
C TYR A 230 19.80 -13.25 -15.80
N ALA A 231 20.35 -13.40 -17.01
CA ALA A 231 19.59 -13.13 -18.23
C ALA A 231 18.30 -13.97 -18.27
N GLY A 232 17.17 -13.32 -18.50
CA GLY A 232 15.85 -13.96 -18.54
C GLY A 232 15.20 -14.21 -17.17
N GLN A 233 15.82 -13.80 -16.06
CA GLN A 233 15.21 -13.88 -14.72
C GLN A 233 14.36 -12.64 -14.35
N GLY A 234 14.15 -11.72 -15.30
CA GLY A 234 13.48 -10.44 -15.04
C GLY A 234 14.32 -9.49 -14.18
N THR A 235 13.69 -8.87 -13.17
CA THR A 235 14.39 -7.98 -12.23
C THR A 235 15.00 -8.80 -11.11
N VAL A 236 16.28 -8.58 -10.88
CA VAL A 236 17.07 -9.18 -9.83
C VAL A 236 17.24 -8.17 -8.71
N ILE A 237 16.72 -8.48 -7.52
CA ILE A 237 16.97 -7.65 -6.34
C ILE A 237 18.39 -7.92 -5.83
N LEU A 238 19.16 -6.85 -5.63
CA LEU A 238 20.52 -6.94 -5.10
C LEU A 238 20.48 -6.81 -3.58
N GLU A 239 21.22 -7.66 -2.89
CA GLU A 239 21.25 -7.67 -1.42
C GLU A 239 22.14 -6.53 -0.93
N VAL A 240 21.55 -5.44 -0.43
CA VAL A 240 22.29 -4.31 0.14
C VAL A 240 22.76 -4.66 1.56
N GLU A 241 24.07 -4.60 1.78
CA GLU A 241 24.73 -4.96 3.05
C GLU A 241 25.15 -3.74 3.88
N GLY A 242 25.05 -2.54 3.32
CA GLY A 242 25.34 -1.29 4.03
C GLY A 242 25.38 -0.08 3.10
N VAL A 243 25.14 1.10 3.69
CA VAL A 243 25.13 2.39 3.00
C VAL A 243 25.91 3.42 3.82
N LEU A 244 26.81 4.14 3.18
CA LEU A 244 27.64 5.18 3.79
C LEU A 244 27.67 6.43 2.91
N PHE A 245 27.35 7.59 3.47
CA PHE A 245 27.48 8.90 2.83
C PHE A 245 28.54 9.74 3.56
N GLU A 246 29.45 10.35 2.80
CA GLU A 246 30.47 11.23 3.38
C GLU A 246 29.90 12.62 3.64
N THR A 247 29.73 12.98 4.91
CA THR A 247 29.10 14.25 5.31
C THR A 247 29.96 15.49 5.15
N SER A 248 31.29 15.36 5.01
CA SER A 248 32.17 16.52 4.90
C SER A 248 31.98 17.30 3.59
N THR A 249 31.54 16.61 2.54
CA THR A 249 31.19 17.22 1.25
C THR A 249 29.73 16.94 0.91
N GLY A 250 29.12 15.86 1.41
CA GLY A 250 27.82 15.37 0.96
C GLY A 250 27.84 14.83 -0.47
N GLU A 251 29.02 14.83 -1.11
CA GLU A 251 29.20 14.65 -2.54
C GLU A 251 29.57 13.21 -2.91
N GLU A 252 29.87 12.34 -1.95
CA GLU A 252 30.18 10.92 -2.20
C GLU A 252 29.28 9.98 -1.37
N GLY A 253 28.89 8.88 -2.00
CA GLY A 253 28.11 7.81 -1.40
C GLY A 253 28.66 6.44 -1.76
N PHE A 254 28.53 5.49 -0.85
CA PHE A 254 28.98 4.11 -0.99
C PHE A 254 27.82 3.18 -0.64
N VAL A 255 27.52 2.25 -1.54
CA VAL A 255 26.55 1.18 -1.33
C VAL A 255 27.28 -0.14 -1.45
N ALA A 256 27.31 -0.91 -0.35
CA ALA A 256 27.81 -2.27 -0.35
C ALA A 256 26.67 -3.22 -0.68
N PHE A 257 26.85 -4.09 -1.68
CA PHE A 257 25.81 -5.03 -2.09
C PHE A 257 26.37 -6.35 -2.61
N ARG A 258 25.53 -7.39 -2.64
CA ARG A 258 25.82 -8.68 -3.27
C ARG A 258 24.84 -9.00 -4.39
N LEU A 259 25.38 -9.55 -5.48
CA LEU A 259 24.56 -10.24 -6.49
C LEU A 259 24.03 -11.55 -5.88
N PRO A 260 22.82 -12.02 -6.23
CA PRO A 260 22.30 -13.26 -5.67
C PRO A 260 23.23 -14.45 -5.91
N ASN A 261 23.46 -15.27 -4.90
CA ASN A 261 24.42 -16.40 -4.93
C ASN A 261 25.90 -16.00 -5.02
N SER A 262 26.24 -14.72 -5.12
CA SER A 262 27.63 -14.27 -5.00
C SER A 262 28.09 -14.31 -3.54
N GLN A 263 29.36 -14.70 -3.35
CA GLN A 263 30.06 -14.63 -2.07
C GLN A 263 30.83 -13.32 -1.90
N ASP A 264 30.98 -12.54 -2.98
CA ASP A 264 31.75 -11.30 -2.98
C ASP A 264 30.81 -10.09 -2.88
N THR A 265 31.08 -9.23 -1.90
CA THR A 265 30.46 -7.90 -1.78
C THR A 265 31.10 -6.94 -2.78
N HIS A 266 30.27 -6.23 -3.53
CA HIS A 266 30.65 -5.14 -4.42
C HIS A 266 30.40 -3.80 -3.73
N ILE A 267 31.17 -2.78 -4.12
CA ILE A 267 30.94 -1.39 -3.70
C ILE A 267 30.51 -0.59 -4.92
N LEU A 268 29.29 -0.05 -4.90
CA LEU A 268 28.95 1.08 -5.75
C LEU A 268 29.41 2.36 -5.06
N ARG A 269 30.41 3.00 -5.64
CA ARG A 269 30.80 4.37 -5.30
C ARG A 269 30.08 5.34 -6.21
N MET A 270 29.48 6.36 -5.62
CA MET A 270 28.74 7.42 -6.30
C MET A 270 29.32 8.76 -5.90
N GLY A 271 29.29 9.73 -6.81
CA GLY A 271 29.56 11.11 -6.39
C GLY A 271 29.21 12.18 -7.41
N PHE A 272 29.39 13.44 -7.01
CA PHE A 272 29.05 14.58 -7.85
C PHE A 272 30.22 14.98 -8.77
N GLY A 273 30.00 14.93 -10.09
CA GLY A 273 30.99 15.19 -11.13
C GLY A 273 31.19 16.66 -11.50
N GLY A 274 30.70 17.62 -10.69
CA GLY A 274 30.92 19.06 -10.87
C GLY A 274 30.07 19.75 -11.96
N GLY A 275 29.33 19.00 -12.78
CA GLY A 275 28.29 19.53 -13.69
C GLY A 275 26.91 19.44 -13.05
N LYS A 276 25.98 20.35 -13.39
CA LYS A 276 24.69 20.54 -12.69
C LYS A 276 23.86 19.27 -12.44
N ASP A 277 24.04 18.20 -13.22
CA ASP A 277 23.33 16.93 -13.06
C ASP A 277 24.24 15.71 -13.35
N ALA A 278 25.56 15.89 -13.31
CA ALA A 278 26.50 14.82 -13.65
C ALA A 278 26.90 14.07 -12.38
N TYR A 279 26.25 12.94 -12.11
CA TYR A 279 26.66 12.02 -11.05
C TYR A 279 27.58 10.96 -11.66
N PHE A 280 28.72 10.67 -11.05
CA PHE A 280 29.56 9.53 -11.45
C PHE A 280 29.18 8.29 -10.64
N ALA A 281 29.39 7.13 -11.24
CA ALA A 281 29.28 5.83 -10.58
C ALA A 281 30.46 4.94 -10.92
N GLY A 282 30.93 4.18 -9.94
CA GLY A 282 31.91 3.12 -10.13
C GLY A 282 31.56 1.89 -9.30
N LEU A 283 31.49 0.71 -9.92
CA LEU A 283 31.39 -0.56 -9.20
C LEU A 283 32.79 -1.11 -8.99
N VAL A 284 33.11 -1.46 -7.75
CA VAL A 284 34.43 -1.97 -7.35
C VAL A 284 34.27 -3.33 -6.68
N HIS A 285 35.05 -4.30 -7.14
CA HIS A 285 35.13 -5.65 -6.59
C HIS A 285 36.47 -5.84 -5.86
N PRO A 286 36.49 -6.50 -4.68
CA PRO A 286 37.64 -6.48 -3.77
C PRO A 286 38.90 -7.17 -4.33
N ARG A 287 38.74 -8.01 -5.36
CA ARG A 287 39.86 -8.74 -5.99
C ARG A 287 40.16 -8.28 -7.41
N ARG A 288 39.17 -7.72 -8.10
CA ARG A 288 39.28 -7.34 -9.53
C ARG A 288 39.60 -5.86 -9.69
N GLY A 289 39.21 -5.03 -8.71
CA GLY A 289 39.27 -3.59 -8.81
C GLY A 289 38.00 -3.05 -9.46
N VAL A 290 38.14 -2.12 -10.41
CA VAL A 290 36.99 -1.46 -11.05
C VAL A 290 36.27 -2.42 -12.01
N ASP A 291 35.04 -2.79 -11.65
CA ASP A 291 34.16 -3.62 -12.47
C ASP A 291 33.24 -2.80 -13.38
N TYR A 292 32.91 -1.56 -13.02
CA TYR A 292 32.18 -0.60 -13.85
C TYR A 292 32.63 0.82 -13.56
N GLN A 293 32.63 1.69 -14.58
CA GLN A 293 32.80 3.12 -14.40
C GLN A 293 31.96 3.90 -15.42
N GLY A 294 31.08 4.75 -14.94
CA GLY A 294 30.19 5.56 -15.78
C GLY A 294 29.49 6.66 -14.97
N TYR A 295 28.25 6.95 -15.34
CA TYR A 295 27.44 8.01 -14.73
C TYR A 295 26.12 7.46 -14.20
N LEU A 296 25.49 8.18 -13.27
CA LEU A 296 24.11 7.97 -12.87
C LEU A 296 23.20 9.01 -13.53
N THR A 297 22.05 8.57 -14.01
CA THR A 297 20.93 9.46 -14.32
C THR A 297 20.00 9.49 -13.11
N ARG A 298 19.67 10.69 -12.63
CA ARG A 298 18.71 10.87 -11.55
C ARG A 298 17.29 10.98 -12.11
N SER A 299 16.34 10.32 -11.46
CA SER A 299 14.90 10.41 -11.70
C SER A 299 14.16 10.73 -10.39
N PRO A 300 12.87 11.15 -10.46
CA PRO A 300 12.04 11.32 -9.26
C PRO A 300 12.03 10.04 -8.43
N HIS A 301 12.08 10.18 -7.10
CA HIS A 301 12.06 9.03 -6.21
C HIS A 301 10.74 8.25 -6.38
N VAL A 302 10.76 6.94 -6.14
CA VAL A 302 9.53 6.12 -6.20
C VAL A 302 8.41 6.70 -5.32
N CYS A 303 8.73 7.27 -4.17
CA CYS A 303 7.74 7.88 -3.28
C CYS A 303 7.18 9.20 -3.81
N ASP A 304 7.92 9.92 -4.66
CA ASP A 304 7.43 11.14 -5.30
C ASP A 304 6.38 10.82 -6.38
N VAL A 305 6.41 9.60 -6.93
CA VAL A 305 5.53 9.16 -8.01
C VAL A 305 4.36 8.32 -7.50
N ALA A 306 4.62 7.43 -6.54
CA ALA A 306 3.66 6.44 -6.06
C ALA A 306 3.03 6.79 -4.70
N ALA A 307 3.37 7.95 -4.11
CA ALA A 307 2.91 8.38 -2.79
C ALA A 307 3.09 7.26 -1.75
N CYS A 308 4.35 6.95 -1.41
CA CYS A 308 4.66 5.98 -0.36
C CYS A 308 3.87 6.33 0.91
N GLN A 309 3.05 5.41 1.39
CA GLN A 309 2.38 5.57 2.68
C GLN A 309 3.23 4.93 3.78
N GLY A 310 3.21 5.55 4.96
CA GLY A 310 3.41 4.84 6.23
C GLY A 310 4.85 4.54 6.63
N GLY A 311 5.56 5.55 7.14
CA GLY A 311 6.70 5.30 8.04
C GLY A 311 7.86 4.55 7.39
N ARG A 312 8.02 4.61 6.07
CA ARG A 312 9.16 4.04 5.33
C ARG A 312 10.50 4.53 5.87
N PHE A 313 10.55 5.80 6.26
CA PHE A 313 11.70 6.41 6.91
C PHE A 313 11.82 6.05 8.39
N GLY A 314 10.77 5.50 9.01
CA GLY A 314 10.72 5.17 10.43
C GLY A 314 11.90 4.30 10.88
N PRO A 315 12.22 3.18 10.21
CA PRO A 315 13.41 2.38 10.53
C PRO A 315 14.72 3.15 10.39
N LEU A 316 14.86 4.01 9.38
CA LEU A 316 16.06 4.82 9.16
C LEU A 316 16.23 5.91 10.23
N ILE A 317 15.12 6.55 10.62
CA ILE A 317 15.07 7.57 11.68
C ILE A 317 15.38 6.93 13.04
N ALA A 318 14.80 5.76 13.32
CA ALA A 318 14.92 5.10 14.62
C ALA A 318 16.32 4.51 14.88
N SER A 319 16.99 4.02 13.83
CA SER A 319 18.26 3.28 13.99
C SER A 319 19.18 3.48 12.77
N PRO A 320 19.65 4.71 12.50
CA PRO A 320 20.46 5.01 11.32
C PRO A 320 21.76 4.19 11.27
N GLU A 321 22.39 3.92 12.42
CA GLU A 321 23.61 3.11 12.49
C GLU A 321 23.46 1.68 11.95
N GLU A 322 22.27 1.07 12.04
CA GLU A 322 22.05 -0.29 11.53
C GLU A 322 22.22 -0.35 10.00
N TRP A 323 21.87 0.74 9.30
CA TRP A 323 21.93 0.86 7.84
C TRP A 323 23.34 1.09 7.31
N ARG A 324 24.29 1.43 8.18
CA ARG A 324 25.70 1.47 7.81
C ARG A 324 26.26 0.06 7.56
N GLY A 325 25.71 -0.95 8.24
CA GLY A 325 25.96 -2.37 7.98
C GLY A 325 27.45 -2.72 7.92
N VAL A 326 27.90 -3.30 6.79
CA VAL A 326 29.29 -3.75 6.63
C VAL A 326 30.34 -2.63 6.76
N PHE A 327 29.96 -1.36 6.58
CA PHE A 327 30.87 -0.22 6.70
C PHE A 327 31.29 0.10 8.15
N ASP A 328 30.61 -0.43 9.16
CA ASP A 328 31.06 -0.29 10.56
C ASP A 328 32.30 -1.14 10.89
N ARG A 329 32.66 -2.08 10.00
CA ARG A 329 33.88 -2.88 10.15
C ARG A 329 35.09 -2.05 9.73
N ALA A 330 35.97 -1.76 10.68
CA ALA A 330 37.23 -1.07 10.41
C ALA A 330 38.04 -1.76 9.30
N GLY A 331 38.49 -0.99 8.31
CA GLY A 331 39.25 -1.48 7.16
C GLY A 331 38.44 -2.21 6.09
N PHE A 332 37.10 -2.21 6.19
CA PHE A 332 36.25 -2.88 5.19
C PHE A 332 36.47 -2.34 3.76
N LEU A 333 36.72 -1.04 3.61
CA LEU A 333 36.99 -0.41 2.32
C LEU A 333 38.43 -0.65 1.81
N ASP A 334 39.37 -1.12 2.63
CA ASP A 334 40.79 -1.27 2.26
C ASP A 334 41.03 -2.15 1.00
N PRO A 335 40.28 -3.26 0.79
CA PRO A 335 40.42 -4.07 -0.43
C PRO A 335 39.83 -3.42 -1.69
N TYR A 336 38.98 -2.39 -1.55
CA TYR A 336 38.22 -1.78 -2.64
C TYR A 336 38.97 -0.57 -3.22
N ASN A 337 40.08 -0.85 -3.90
CA ASN A 337 40.91 0.19 -4.49
C ASN A 337 40.40 0.59 -5.90
N PRO A 338 39.85 1.81 -6.09
CA PRO A 338 39.39 2.28 -7.40
C PRO A 338 40.54 2.56 -8.39
N ASP A 339 41.79 2.65 -7.93
CA ASP A 339 42.96 2.84 -8.81
C ASP A 339 43.39 1.53 -9.49
N LEU A 340 42.86 0.38 -9.06
CA LEU A 340 43.07 -0.90 -9.73
C LEU A 340 42.10 -1.04 -10.92
N ASP A 341 42.35 -0.31 -12.00
CA ASP A 341 41.61 -0.48 -13.25
C ASP A 341 42.23 -1.63 -14.09
N ASN A 342 41.80 -2.86 -13.80
CA ASN A 342 42.25 -4.04 -14.54
C ASN A 342 41.40 -4.36 -15.77
N ARG A 343 40.45 -3.50 -16.17
CA ARG A 343 39.51 -3.78 -17.27
C ARG A 343 40.23 -4.04 -18.60
N ASP A 344 41.29 -3.28 -18.88
CA ASP A 344 42.11 -3.44 -20.09
C ASP A 344 42.83 -4.78 -20.19
N VAL A 345 43.22 -5.37 -19.05
CA VAL A 345 43.86 -6.68 -18.98
C VAL A 345 42.83 -7.79 -19.25
N ALA A 346 41.61 -7.60 -18.76
CA ALA A 346 40.51 -8.55 -18.88
C ALA A 346 39.97 -8.66 -20.31
N ARG A 347 39.94 -7.55 -21.06
CA ARG A 347 39.53 -7.51 -22.49
C ARG A 347 40.33 -8.43 -23.40
N ARG A 348 41.53 -8.89 -23.00
CA ARG A 348 42.40 -9.75 -23.83
C ARG A 348 42.08 -11.25 -23.76
N ARG A 349 41.08 -11.67 -22.98
CA ARG A 349 40.62 -13.07 -22.94
C ARG A 349 39.28 -13.21 -23.68
N PRO A 350 39.26 -13.66 -24.95
CA PRO A 350 38.02 -14.02 -25.62
C PRO A 350 37.55 -15.38 -25.08
N GLY A 351 36.78 -15.37 -24.00
CA GLY A 351 35.88 -16.47 -23.70
C GLY A 351 34.68 -16.34 -24.63
N ALA A 352 34.34 -17.40 -25.37
CA ALA A 352 33.11 -17.42 -26.16
C ALA A 352 31.92 -17.19 -25.22
N ALA A 353 31.04 -16.25 -25.56
CA ALA A 353 29.78 -16.07 -24.85
C ALA A 353 29.02 -17.41 -24.81
N PRO A 354 28.31 -17.73 -23.72
CA PRO A 354 27.46 -18.91 -23.67
C PRO A 354 26.47 -18.87 -24.84
N GLU A 355 26.32 -20.01 -25.52
CA GLU A 355 25.43 -20.17 -26.66
C GLU A 355 23.99 -19.89 -26.22
N ALA A 356 23.35 -18.86 -26.81
CA ALA A 356 22.00 -18.47 -26.45
C ALA A 356 21.02 -19.65 -26.61
N ALA A 357 20.08 -19.78 -25.69
CA ALA A 357 19.05 -20.81 -25.75
C ALA A 357 18.27 -20.73 -27.09
N PRO A 358 17.84 -21.88 -27.66
CA PRO A 358 17.10 -21.88 -28.91
C PRO A 358 15.77 -21.12 -28.77
N MET A 359 15.63 -20.03 -29.52
CA MET A 359 14.42 -19.19 -29.54
C MET A 359 13.20 -19.96 -30.03
N ARG A 360 12.04 -19.75 -29.39
CA ARG A 360 10.72 -20.09 -29.96
C ARG A 360 10.50 -19.19 -31.18
N ASN A 361 10.59 -19.77 -32.38
CA ASN A 361 10.36 -19.02 -33.62
C ASN A 361 8.86 -18.78 -33.83
N GLY A 362 8.39 -17.55 -33.57
CA GLY A 362 7.14 -17.02 -34.12
C GLY A 362 6.32 -16.17 -33.16
N ASP A 363 5.50 -15.29 -33.73
CA ASP A 363 4.52 -14.42 -33.05
C ASP A 363 3.34 -15.19 -32.41
N SER A 364 3.43 -16.52 -32.24
CA SER A 364 2.31 -17.33 -31.74
C SER A 364 1.92 -17.00 -30.30
N TRP A 365 2.85 -16.48 -29.50
CA TRP A 365 2.62 -16.05 -28.12
C TRP A 365 1.73 -14.78 -28.01
N LEU A 366 1.60 -14.00 -29.09
CA LEU A 366 0.72 -12.83 -29.17
C LEU A 366 -0.77 -13.19 -29.31
N ALA A 367 -1.10 -14.47 -29.43
CA ALA A 367 -2.50 -14.93 -29.43
C ALA A 367 -2.87 -15.64 -28.12
N GLU A 368 -1.93 -15.72 -27.17
CA GLU A 368 -2.11 -16.41 -25.91
C GLU A 368 -2.47 -15.39 -24.83
N THR A 369 -3.48 -15.72 -24.01
CA THR A 369 -3.70 -15.06 -22.72
C THR A 369 -2.75 -15.69 -21.71
N TRP A 370 -2.11 -14.88 -20.88
CA TRP A 370 -1.17 -15.34 -19.86
C TRP A 370 -1.73 -15.03 -18.48
N ALA A 371 -1.86 -16.04 -17.63
CA ALA A 371 -2.10 -15.84 -16.21
C ALA A 371 -0.80 -15.33 -15.57
N ILE A 372 -0.92 -14.30 -14.75
CA ILE A 372 0.16 -13.76 -13.94
C ILE A 372 0.09 -14.50 -12.61
N HIS A 373 1.04 -15.37 -12.33
CA HIS A 373 1.15 -16.07 -11.05
C HIS A 373 2.19 -15.41 -10.18
N ASP A 374 1.97 -15.30 -8.87
CA ASP A 374 2.98 -14.86 -7.90
C ASP A 374 4.00 -15.98 -7.56
N GLU A 375 4.91 -15.72 -6.62
CA GLU A 375 5.91 -16.70 -6.15
C GLU A 375 5.30 -17.96 -5.51
N THR A 376 4.05 -17.89 -5.05
CA THR A 376 3.30 -19.03 -4.50
C THR A 376 2.55 -19.82 -5.57
N SER A 377 2.70 -19.42 -6.83
CA SER A 377 1.92 -19.91 -7.97
C SER A 377 0.43 -19.53 -7.91
N TYR A 378 0.06 -18.52 -7.11
CA TYR A 378 -1.31 -18.02 -7.05
C TYR A 378 -1.58 -17.03 -8.20
N PRO A 379 -2.70 -17.16 -8.94
CA PRO A 379 -3.01 -16.25 -10.03
C PRO A 379 -3.42 -14.88 -9.50
N VAL A 380 -2.58 -13.87 -9.72
CA VAL A 380 -2.82 -12.46 -9.35
C VAL A 380 -3.34 -11.63 -10.52
N GLY A 381 -3.57 -12.23 -11.70
CA GLY A 381 -4.15 -11.54 -12.84
C GLY A 381 -4.01 -12.30 -14.16
N VAL A 382 -4.39 -11.63 -15.24
CA VAL A 382 -4.16 -12.06 -16.61
C VAL A 382 -3.68 -10.89 -17.47
N ILE A 383 -2.87 -11.23 -18.47
CA ILE A 383 -2.37 -10.29 -19.47
C ILE A 383 -2.41 -10.95 -20.86
N GLU A 384 -2.95 -10.24 -21.83
CA GLU A 384 -2.98 -10.59 -23.23
C GLU A 384 -2.10 -9.59 -23.98
N PHE A 385 -1.22 -10.09 -24.84
CA PHE A 385 -0.35 -9.27 -25.68
C PHE A 385 -0.88 -9.22 -27.10
N ALA A 386 -0.84 -8.07 -27.75
CA ALA A 386 -1.18 -7.92 -29.16
C ALA A 386 -0.22 -6.94 -29.83
N ARG A 387 -0.12 -6.98 -31.16
CA ARG A 387 0.50 -5.90 -31.94
C ARG A 387 -0.58 -5.05 -32.59
N ASP A 388 -0.47 -3.73 -32.44
CA ASP A 388 -1.36 -2.81 -33.13
C ASP A 388 -1.04 -2.72 -34.64
N ALA A 389 -1.80 -1.91 -35.38
CA ALA A 389 -1.60 -1.73 -36.82
C ALA A 389 -0.23 -1.15 -37.21
N SER A 390 0.51 -0.57 -36.25
CA SER A 390 1.87 -0.06 -36.44
C SER A 390 2.95 -1.10 -36.11
N GLY A 391 2.56 -2.28 -35.61
CA GLY A 391 3.48 -3.33 -35.14
C GLY A 391 3.95 -3.11 -33.70
N LYS A 392 3.45 -2.07 -33.01
CA LYS A 392 3.79 -1.81 -31.61
C LYS A 392 3.10 -2.83 -30.71
N LEU A 393 3.86 -3.40 -29.77
CA LEU A 393 3.32 -4.28 -28.74
C LEU A 393 2.42 -3.50 -27.78
N THR A 394 1.23 -4.04 -27.56
CA THR A 394 0.21 -3.56 -26.61
C THR A 394 -0.15 -4.70 -25.68
N ALA A 395 -0.63 -4.38 -24.48
CA ALA A 395 -1.10 -5.37 -23.53
C ALA A 395 -2.44 -4.93 -22.92
N THR A 396 -3.30 -5.90 -22.62
CA THR A 396 -4.61 -5.73 -21.98
C THR A 396 -4.84 -6.86 -20.98
N GLY A 397 -5.73 -6.70 -20.01
CA GLY A 397 -6.07 -7.77 -19.08
C GLY A 397 -6.69 -7.28 -17.78
N GLU A 398 -6.63 -8.11 -16.75
CA GLU A 398 -7.17 -7.86 -15.42
C GLU A 398 -6.14 -8.24 -14.37
N MET A 399 -6.22 -7.65 -13.17
CA MET A 399 -5.33 -7.97 -12.05
C MET A 399 -6.16 -8.03 -10.77
N ASP A 400 -5.81 -8.97 -9.89
CA ASP A 400 -6.42 -9.20 -8.58
C ASP A 400 -5.29 -9.37 -7.54
N THR A 401 -4.68 -8.26 -7.16
CA THR A 401 -3.49 -8.22 -6.29
C THR A 401 -3.80 -7.90 -4.83
N GLY A 402 -5.09 -7.77 -4.46
CA GLY A 402 -5.46 -7.26 -3.14
C GLY A 402 -4.95 -5.84 -2.84
N ALA A 403 -4.46 -5.12 -3.85
CA ALA A 403 -3.94 -3.75 -3.71
C ALA A 403 -5.02 -2.76 -3.24
N PHE A 404 -6.30 -3.14 -3.36
CA PHE A 404 -7.43 -2.41 -2.82
C PHE A 404 -8.29 -3.31 -1.93
N THR A 405 -9.02 -2.69 -1.00
CA THR A 405 -10.03 -3.40 -0.20
C THR A 405 -11.30 -3.72 -0.99
N SER A 406 -11.50 -3.05 -2.13
CA SER A 406 -12.55 -3.33 -3.10
C SER A 406 -12.00 -4.11 -4.30
N ALA A 407 -12.89 -4.68 -5.10
CA ALA A 407 -12.49 -5.32 -6.35
C ALA A 407 -11.80 -4.31 -7.29
N VAL A 408 -10.79 -4.77 -8.03
CA VAL A 408 -10.19 -4.00 -9.13
C VAL A 408 -11.24 -3.89 -10.24
N ALA A 409 -11.61 -2.66 -10.61
CA ALA A 409 -12.56 -2.43 -11.71
C ALA A 409 -11.89 -2.43 -13.06
N GLU A 410 -10.68 -1.89 -13.15
CA GLU A 410 -9.98 -1.74 -14.42
C GLU A 410 -8.46 -1.83 -14.22
N THR A 411 -7.80 -2.51 -15.16
CA THR A 411 -6.34 -2.63 -15.21
C THR A 411 -5.84 -2.14 -16.56
N PHE A 412 -4.89 -1.22 -16.55
CA PHE A 412 -4.22 -0.75 -17.76
C PHE A 412 -2.79 -1.23 -17.78
N TYR A 413 -2.41 -1.89 -18.87
CA TYR A 413 -1.05 -2.28 -19.17
C TYR A 413 -0.50 -1.41 -20.30
N MET A 414 0.65 -0.78 -20.08
CA MET A 414 1.35 -0.01 -21.09
C MET A 414 2.78 -0.52 -21.24
N VAL A 415 3.06 -1.19 -22.35
CA VAL A 415 4.42 -1.62 -22.72
C VAL A 415 5.30 -0.38 -22.87
N ARG A 416 6.29 -0.23 -21.99
CA ARG A 416 7.28 0.85 -21.97
C ARG A 416 8.49 0.50 -22.82
N ALA A 417 8.98 -0.72 -22.70
CA ALA A 417 10.09 -1.23 -23.46
C ALA A 417 9.83 -2.68 -23.89
N GLU A 418 10.19 -2.98 -25.14
CA GLU A 418 10.22 -4.34 -25.69
C GLU A 418 11.65 -4.61 -26.18
N THR A 419 12.31 -5.60 -25.57
CA THR A 419 13.61 -6.10 -25.98
C THR A 419 13.47 -7.56 -26.43
N GLN A 420 14.50 -8.15 -27.05
CA GLN A 420 14.42 -9.58 -27.36
C GLN A 420 14.28 -10.42 -26.09
N ALA A 421 14.90 -10.08 -24.95
CA ALA A 421 14.84 -10.94 -23.75
C ALA A 421 13.80 -10.52 -22.71
N THR A 422 13.34 -9.27 -22.71
CA THR A 422 12.51 -8.70 -21.63
C THR A 422 11.43 -7.74 -22.15
N LEU A 423 10.29 -7.73 -21.46
CA LEU A 423 9.23 -6.73 -21.57
C LEU A 423 9.15 -5.91 -20.29
N GLU A 424 9.13 -4.59 -20.42
CA GLU A 424 8.80 -3.67 -19.34
C GLU A 424 7.41 -3.09 -19.58
N ILE A 425 6.53 -3.23 -18.60
CA ILE A 425 5.11 -2.90 -18.69
C ILE A 425 4.75 -2.03 -17.49
N ALA A 426 4.30 -0.80 -17.72
CA ALA A 426 3.68 0.00 -16.67
C ALA A 426 2.26 -0.53 -16.41
N VAL A 427 1.90 -0.67 -15.14
CA VAL A 427 0.62 -1.18 -14.67
C VAL A 427 -0.11 -0.07 -13.93
N THR A 428 -1.38 0.15 -14.24
CA THR A 428 -2.26 1.04 -13.47
C THR A 428 -3.53 0.31 -13.12
N LEU A 429 -3.84 0.21 -11.83
CA LEU A 429 -5.07 -0.38 -11.32
C LEU A 429 -6.01 0.72 -10.84
N PHE A 430 -7.31 0.54 -11.09
CA PHE A 430 -8.37 1.39 -10.59
C PHE A 430 -9.30 0.60 -9.67
N ALA A 431 -9.53 1.11 -8.46
CA ALA A 431 -10.48 0.52 -7.52
C ALA A 431 -11.92 0.78 -7.97
N ASP A 432 -12.79 -0.24 -7.88
CA ASP A 432 -14.17 -0.14 -8.34
C ASP A 432 -14.94 1.00 -7.67
N GLY A 433 -15.65 1.77 -8.50
CA GLY A 433 -16.47 2.91 -8.07
C GLY A 433 -15.69 4.10 -7.48
N SER A 434 -14.36 4.12 -7.55
CA SER A 434 -13.53 5.19 -6.98
C SER A 434 -12.57 5.82 -8.01
N SER A 435 -11.97 6.96 -7.66
CA SER A 435 -10.84 7.54 -8.40
C SER A 435 -9.48 7.11 -7.83
N GLU A 436 -9.47 6.16 -6.90
CA GLU A 436 -8.24 5.63 -6.33
C GLU A 436 -7.53 4.77 -7.38
N GLN A 437 -6.21 4.96 -7.47
CA GLN A 437 -5.38 4.24 -8.42
C GLN A 437 -4.11 3.74 -7.73
N ALA A 438 -3.66 2.56 -8.14
CA ALA A 438 -2.37 2.01 -7.79
C ALA A 438 -1.51 1.97 -9.04
N LEU A 439 -0.30 2.53 -8.95
CA LEU A 439 0.67 2.52 -10.02
C LEU A 439 1.70 1.42 -9.74
N GLY A 440 2.10 0.75 -10.81
CA GLY A 440 3.06 -0.33 -10.76
C GLY A 440 3.86 -0.49 -12.04
N ARG A 441 4.82 -1.40 -11.99
CA ARG A 441 5.70 -1.77 -13.09
C ARG A 441 5.94 -3.27 -13.05
N MET A 442 5.64 -3.95 -14.14
CA MET A 442 5.95 -5.35 -14.36
C MET A 442 7.11 -5.48 -15.34
N VAL A 443 8.11 -6.26 -14.98
CA VAL A 443 9.26 -6.57 -15.81
C VAL A 443 9.37 -8.08 -15.91
N VAL A 444 9.15 -8.64 -17.09
CA VAL A 444 9.11 -10.08 -17.34
C VAL A 444 9.95 -10.46 -18.55
N ALA A 445 10.49 -11.68 -18.56
CA ALA A 445 11.12 -12.22 -19.76
C ALA A 445 10.18 -12.11 -20.97
N ASN A 446 10.72 -11.88 -22.16
CA ASN A 446 9.90 -11.75 -23.36
C ASN A 446 9.31 -13.13 -23.72
N PRO A 447 7.98 -13.30 -23.76
CA PRO A 447 7.36 -14.58 -24.08
C PRO A 447 7.74 -15.13 -25.46
N GLY A 448 8.15 -14.26 -26.39
CA GLY A 448 8.63 -14.65 -27.70
C GLY A 448 10.02 -15.29 -27.72
N THR A 449 10.80 -15.17 -26.65
CA THR A 449 12.18 -15.70 -26.61
C THR A 449 12.48 -16.56 -25.39
N ALA A 450 11.65 -16.48 -24.34
CA ALA A 450 11.76 -17.33 -23.18
C ALA A 450 11.65 -18.82 -23.56
N ALA A 451 12.55 -19.64 -23.02
CA ALA A 451 12.54 -21.08 -23.25
C ALA A 451 11.40 -21.79 -22.48
N GLU A 452 10.96 -21.18 -21.38
CA GLU A 452 9.91 -21.66 -20.48
C GLU A 452 8.89 -20.55 -20.22
N ASN A 453 8.01 -20.74 -19.23
CA ASN A 453 7.08 -19.70 -18.76
C ASN A 453 7.89 -18.44 -18.38
N PRO A 454 7.58 -17.28 -18.97
CA PRO A 454 8.31 -16.05 -18.69
C PRO A 454 8.22 -15.69 -17.20
N THR A 455 9.35 -15.42 -16.58
CA THR A 455 9.42 -15.00 -15.18
C THR A 455 9.89 -13.55 -15.09
N GLY A 456 9.58 -12.92 -13.96
CA GLY A 456 10.12 -11.62 -13.63
C GLY A 456 9.50 -11.06 -12.36
N THR A 457 9.27 -9.75 -12.31
CA THR A 457 8.79 -9.06 -11.11
C THR A 457 7.65 -8.12 -11.43
N LEU A 458 6.72 -7.96 -10.49
CA LEU A 458 5.71 -6.93 -10.47
C LEU A 458 5.93 -6.07 -9.23
N SER A 459 6.23 -4.80 -9.43
CA SER A 459 6.19 -3.80 -8.36
C SER A 459 4.86 -3.06 -8.43
N LEU A 460 4.07 -3.08 -7.36
CA LEU A 460 2.74 -2.48 -7.33
C LEU A 460 2.43 -1.98 -5.92
N ALA A 461 1.98 -0.73 -5.79
CA ALA A 461 1.59 -0.13 -4.50
C ALA A 461 2.68 -0.21 -3.39
N GLY A 462 3.95 -0.30 -3.78
CA GLY A 462 5.09 -0.41 -2.85
C GLY A 462 5.56 -1.84 -2.59
N ASP A 463 4.77 -2.85 -2.97
CA ASP A 463 5.17 -4.26 -2.91
C ASP A 463 5.94 -4.65 -4.17
N ILE A 464 6.80 -5.66 -4.04
CA ILE A 464 7.50 -6.31 -5.15
C ILE A 464 7.24 -7.80 -5.00
N ILE A 465 6.59 -8.39 -6.00
CA ILE A 465 6.32 -9.83 -6.05
C ILE A 465 7.01 -10.43 -7.28
N ASP A 466 7.50 -11.66 -7.15
CA ASP A 466 8.00 -12.40 -8.30
C ASP A 466 6.80 -12.92 -9.07
N VAL A 467 6.83 -12.77 -10.39
CA VAL A 467 5.73 -13.20 -11.25
C VAL A 467 6.17 -14.20 -12.31
N THR A 468 5.29 -15.15 -12.60
CA THR A 468 5.43 -16.10 -13.70
C THR A 468 4.23 -15.98 -14.62
N LEU A 469 4.47 -15.79 -15.92
CA LEU A 469 3.45 -15.82 -16.95
C LEU A 469 3.19 -17.26 -17.38
N VAL A 470 1.97 -17.75 -17.16
CA VAL A 470 1.55 -19.10 -17.53
C VAL A 470 0.47 -19.02 -18.62
N PRO A 471 0.62 -19.67 -19.78
CA PRO A 471 -0.42 -19.65 -20.81
C PRO A 471 -1.76 -20.17 -20.27
N VAL A 472 -2.79 -19.34 -20.36
CA VAL A 472 -4.18 -19.75 -20.11
C VAL A 472 -4.65 -20.44 -21.38
N GLY A 473 -4.99 -21.73 -21.29
CA GLY A 473 -5.68 -22.41 -22.38
C GLY A 473 -7.08 -21.83 -22.63
N ASP A 474 -7.94 -22.52 -23.37
CA ASP A 474 -9.36 -22.11 -23.55
C ASP A 474 -10.20 -22.15 -22.25
N GLY A 475 -9.58 -22.31 -21.08
CA GLY A 475 -10.22 -22.32 -19.77
C GLY A 475 -10.29 -20.92 -19.16
N ASP A 476 -11.31 -20.68 -18.35
CA ASP A 476 -11.35 -19.49 -17.50
C ASP A 476 -10.16 -19.51 -16.53
N TRP A 477 -9.34 -18.45 -16.55
CA TRP A 477 -8.17 -18.32 -15.69
C TRP A 477 -8.53 -18.34 -14.20
N ARG A 478 -9.80 -18.03 -13.86
CA ARG A 478 -10.37 -18.16 -12.51
C ARG A 478 -10.96 -19.54 -12.23
N ALA A 479 -11.20 -20.39 -13.24
CA ALA A 479 -11.90 -21.67 -13.07
C ALA A 479 -11.04 -22.78 -12.42
N GLY A 480 -9.84 -22.46 -11.95
CA GLY A 480 -8.98 -23.37 -11.21
C GLY A 480 -9.07 -23.27 -9.69
N ASP A 481 -9.26 -22.07 -9.13
CA ASP A 481 -9.11 -21.83 -7.69
C ASP A 481 -9.82 -20.55 -7.26
N VAL A 482 -11.13 -20.61 -7.03
CA VAL A 482 -11.66 -19.85 -5.89
C VAL A 482 -11.15 -20.62 -4.69
N PRO A 483 -10.28 -20.06 -3.82
CA PRO A 483 -9.78 -20.80 -2.68
C PRO A 483 -10.97 -21.38 -1.94
N ALA A 484 -10.93 -22.70 -1.78
CA ALA A 484 -11.91 -23.41 -0.99
C ALA A 484 -12.12 -22.64 0.33
N PHE A 485 -13.39 -22.42 0.65
CA PHE A 485 -13.81 -21.92 1.95
C PHE A 485 -12.99 -22.56 3.08
N GLY A 486 -12.20 -21.76 3.81
CA GLY A 486 -11.37 -22.23 4.93
C GLY A 486 -9.89 -22.53 4.63
N VAL A 487 -9.37 -22.25 3.42
CA VAL A 487 -7.93 -22.38 3.13
C VAL A 487 -7.09 -21.38 3.94
N TYR A 488 -7.65 -20.22 4.30
CA TYR A 488 -6.99 -19.23 5.15
C TYR A 488 -7.38 -19.41 6.63
N GLY A 489 -6.83 -20.46 7.25
CA GLY A 489 -6.53 -20.49 8.69
C GLY A 489 -7.62 -20.91 9.68
N THR A 490 -8.89 -21.04 9.28
CA THR A 490 -9.93 -21.52 10.21
C THR A 490 -10.02 -23.04 10.17
N THR A 491 -9.57 -23.71 11.23
CA THR A 491 -9.81 -25.15 11.42
C THR A 491 -11.21 -25.39 11.99
N PHE A 492 -11.76 -26.59 11.82
CA PHE A 492 -13.09 -26.93 12.32
C PHE A 492 -13.05 -28.11 13.30
N ALA A 493 -13.94 -28.05 14.29
CA ALA A 493 -14.25 -29.17 15.18
C ALA A 493 -15.65 -29.71 14.90
N LEU A 494 -15.85 -30.99 15.19
CA LEU A 494 -17.20 -31.54 15.20
C LEU A 494 -17.98 -31.09 16.43
N HIS A 495 -19.25 -30.78 16.23
CA HIS A 495 -20.20 -30.54 17.31
C HIS A 495 -21.56 -31.18 17.01
N ASN A 496 -22.44 -31.20 18.01
CA ASN A 496 -23.80 -31.77 17.92
C ASN A 496 -23.86 -33.25 17.50
N ILE A 497 -22.79 -34.02 17.72
CA ILE A 497 -22.78 -35.47 17.51
C ILE A 497 -23.27 -36.19 18.79
N PRO A 498 -24.30 -37.05 18.72
CA PRO A 498 -24.77 -37.80 19.88
C PRO A 498 -23.67 -38.62 20.57
N ALA A 499 -23.78 -38.77 21.89
CA ALA A 499 -22.78 -39.55 22.63
C ALA A 499 -22.76 -41.02 22.20
N GLY A 500 -21.56 -41.54 21.92
CA GLY A 500 -21.35 -42.91 21.45
C GLY A 500 -21.54 -43.11 19.95
N SER A 501 -21.69 -42.04 19.17
CA SER A 501 -21.78 -42.07 17.71
C SER A 501 -20.56 -41.41 17.07
N ASP A 502 -20.16 -41.91 15.91
CA ASP A 502 -19.21 -41.26 15.00
C ASP A 502 -19.95 -40.60 13.84
N LEU A 503 -19.35 -39.60 13.20
CA LEU A 503 -19.95 -38.96 12.02
C LEU A 503 -19.52 -39.69 10.74
N VAL A 504 -20.48 -40.01 9.88
CA VAL A 504 -20.24 -40.71 8.61
C VAL A 504 -19.91 -39.70 7.52
N LEU A 505 -18.75 -39.86 6.89
CA LEU A 505 -18.37 -39.13 5.68
C LEU A 505 -19.09 -39.71 4.46
N ARG A 506 -19.55 -38.85 3.55
CA ARG A 506 -20.35 -39.22 2.38
C ARG A 506 -19.61 -38.92 1.07
N SER A 507 -19.93 -39.66 0.01
CA SER A 507 -19.33 -39.41 -1.31
C SER A 507 -19.92 -38.21 -2.06
N ALA A 508 -21.07 -37.67 -1.61
CA ALA A 508 -21.78 -36.54 -2.20
C ALA A 508 -22.55 -35.76 -1.10
N PRO A 509 -22.95 -34.50 -1.34
CA PRO A 509 -23.63 -33.62 -0.37
C PRO A 509 -25.10 -33.97 -0.13
N GLU A 510 -25.37 -35.24 0.18
CA GLU A 510 -26.72 -35.73 0.47
C GLU A 510 -26.70 -36.91 1.44
N VAL A 511 -27.78 -37.07 2.21
CA VAL A 511 -27.87 -38.12 3.26
C VAL A 511 -27.83 -39.52 2.66
N ALA A 512 -28.36 -39.69 1.45
CA ALA A 512 -28.47 -40.97 0.77
C ALA A 512 -27.15 -41.44 0.13
N ALA A 513 -26.15 -40.56 0.00
CA ALA A 513 -24.89 -40.89 -0.64
C ALA A 513 -24.15 -42.03 0.11
N PRO A 514 -23.43 -42.90 -0.60
CA PRO A 514 -22.57 -43.91 0.00
C PRO A 514 -21.62 -43.33 1.06
N ALA A 515 -21.37 -44.10 2.12
CA ALA A 515 -20.36 -43.75 3.11
C ALA A 515 -18.95 -43.95 2.54
N THR A 516 -18.09 -42.94 2.67
CA THR A 516 -16.67 -43.01 2.28
C THR A 516 -15.76 -43.25 3.48
N GLY A 517 -16.23 -42.92 4.69
CA GLY A 517 -15.46 -43.06 5.92
C GLY A 517 -16.28 -42.71 7.16
N GLN A 518 -15.62 -42.71 8.31
CA GLN A 518 -16.17 -42.29 9.60
C GLN A 518 -15.13 -41.48 10.36
N ILE A 519 -15.56 -40.47 11.11
CA ILE A 519 -14.71 -39.61 11.92
C ILE A 519 -15.18 -39.59 13.37
N ASP A 520 -14.22 -39.63 14.29
CA ASP A 520 -14.47 -39.57 15.74
C ASP A 520 -15.22 -38.28 16.07
N ARG A 521 -16.24 -38.37 16.94
CA ARG A 521 -17.05 -37.22 17.35
C ARG A 521 -16.27 -36.07 18.00
N LEU A 522 -15.04 -36.30 18.44
CA LEU A 522 -14.12 -35.33 19.01
C LEU A 522 -13.07 -34.87 18.00
N ALA A 523 -13.23 -35.15 16.71
CA ALA A 523 -12.34 -34.67 15.67
C ALA A 523 -12.30 -33.13 15.65
N ARG A 524 -11.08 -32.61 15.52
CA ARG A 524 -10.70 -31.18 15.48
C ARG A 524 -9.65 -30.99 14.40
N GLY A 525 -9.34 -29.76 14.03
CA GLY A 525 -8.36 -29.50 12.98
C GLY A 525 -8.87 -29.91 11.59
N LEU A 526 -10.18 -30.01 11.40
CA LEU A 526 -10.78 -30.36 10.12
C LEU A 526 -10.61 -29.19 9.15
N LEU A 527 -10.30 -29.49 7.89
CA LEU A 527 -10.24 -28.49 6.82
C LEU A 527 -11.45 -28.67 5.92
N ILE A 528 -12.08 -27.56 5.54
CA ILE A 528 -13.14 -27.58 4.53
C ILE A 528 -12.50 -27.33 3.16
N ASN A 529 -12.85 -28.19 2.20
CA ASN A 529 -12.36 -28.11 0.82
C ASN A 529 -13.42 -27.57 -0.14
N ASN A 530 -14.71 -27.72 0.19
CA ASN A 530 -15.81 -27.21 -0.63
C ASN A 530 -17.12 -27.20 0.17
N CYS A 531 -18.10 -26.37 -0.18
CA CYS A 531 -19.45 -26.45 0.36
C CYS A 531 -20.52 -26.35 -0.74
N GLN A 532 -21.70 -26.94 -0.50
CA GLN A 532 -22.87 -26.87 -1.36
C GLN A 532 -24.15 -26.54 -0.56
N PRO A 533 -24.87 -25.46 -0.91
CA PRO A 533 -24.46 -24.41 -1.87
C PRO A 533 -23.16 -23.70 -1.42
N ASP A 534 -22.54 -22.95 -2.34
CA ASP A 534 -21.37 -22.14 -2.06
C ASP A 534 -21.66 -21.17 -0.90
N VAL A 535 -20.66 -20.98 -0.04
CA VAL A 535 -20.78 -20.09 1.11
C VAL A 535 -20.43 -18.66 0.68
N ASP A 536 -21.21 -17.68 1.15
CA ASP A 536 -20.84 -16.27 1.10
C ASP A 536 -19.60 -16.03 1.99
N ASN A 537 -18.42 -15.99 1.37
CA ASN A 537 -17.13 -15.86 2.07
C ASN A 537 -17.06 -14.57 2.90
N ILE A 538 -17.54 -13.44 2.37
CA ILE A 538 -17.50 -12.16 3.08
C ILE A 538 -18.44 -12.21 4.29
N GLY A 539 -19.66 -12.69 4.08
CA GLY A 539 -20.63 -12.87 5.16
C GLY A 539 -20.16 -13.84 6.24
N PHE A 540 -19.42 -14.88 5.86
CA PHE A 540 -18.82 -15.81 6.80
C PHE A 540 -17.67 -15.18 7.58
N GLU A 541 -16.66 -14.60 6.92
CA GLU A 541 -15.48 -14.05 7.59
C GLU A 541 -15.80 -12.88 8.52
N THR A 542 -16.71 -11.99 8.10
CA THR A 542 -17.12 -10.83 8.90
C THR A 542 -18.19 -11.16 9.94
N GLY A 543 -18.84 -12.32 9.82
CA GLY A 543 -19.88 -12.77 10.73
C GLY A 543 -19.34 -13.22 12.08
N ASP A 544 -20.10 -12.95 13.15
CA ASP A 544 -19.82 -13.59 14.43
C ASP A 544 -20.04 -15.12 14.37
N VAL A 545 -19.67 -15.83 15.43
CA VAL A 545 -19.82 -17.30 15.49
C VAL A 545 -21.27 -17.74 15.23
N SER A 546 -22.27 -16.95 15.63
CA SER A 546 -23.68 -17.30 15.39
C SER A 546 -24.03 -17.20 13.91
N VAL A 547 -23.56 -16.16 13.21
CA VAL A 547 -23.73 -16.00 11.77
C VAL A 547 -23.01 -17.12 11.02
N LYS A 548 -21.75 -17.40 11.38
CA LYS A 548 -20.94 -18.50 10.82
C LYS A 548 -21.66 -19.85 10.94
N LEU A 549 -22.19 -20.18 12.12
CA LEU A 549 -22.95 -21.42 12.34
C LEU A 549 -24.27 -21.45 11.56
N SER A 550 -24.95 -20.31 11.39
CA SER A 550 -26.18 -20.24 10.59
C SER A 550 -25.90 -20.53 9.11
N ILE A 551 -24.80 -20.01 8.58
CA ILE A 551 -24.35 -20.24 7.21
C ILE A 551 -24.01 -21.73 7.02
N LEU A 552 -23.19 -22.31 7.89
CA LEU A 552 -22.82 -23.73 7.83
C LEU A 552 -24.01 -24.67 7.99
N ALA A 553 -24.99 -24.33 8.82
CA ALA A 553 -26.18 -25.15 9.00
C ALA A 553 -27.02 -25.31 7.73
N ALA A 554 -26.89 -24.39 6.77
CA ALA A 554 -27.58 -24.41 5.49
C ALA A 554 -26.82 -25.17 4.38
N THR A 555 -25.59 -25.63 4.63
CA THR A 555 -24.72 -26.23 3.62
C THR A 555 -24.32 -27.68 3.94
N TRP A 556 -23.85 -28.38 2.90
CA TRP A 556 -22.99 -29.54 3.03
C TRP A 556 -21.57 -29.13 2.73
N CYS A 557 -20.59 -29.62 3.47
CA CYS A 557 -19.20 -29.31 3.22
C CYS A 557 -18.37 -30.59 3.06
N GLN A 558 -17.53 -30.60 2.03
CA GLN A 558 -16.49 -31.59 1.85
C GLN A 558 -15.33 -31.24 2.76
N ILE A 559 -14.96 -32.17 3.63
CA ILE A 559 -13.88 -31.97 4.59
C ILE A 559 -12.71 -32.91 4.32
N ASP A 560 -11.51 -32.48 4.69
CA ASP A 560 -10.35 -33.34 4.91
C ASP A 560 -10.19 -33.61 6.41
N ALA A 561 -10.25 -34.89 6.77
CA ALA A 561 -10.11 -35.39 8.14
C ALA A 561 -8.80 -36.18 8.32
N GLY A 562 -7.78 -35.93 7.49
CA GLY A 562 -6.47 -36.55 7.56
C GLY A 562 -6.54 -38.06 7.36
N ALA A 563 -6.18 -38.84 8.38
CA ALA A 563 -6.17 -40.30 8.31
C ALA A 563 -7.54 -40.93 8.02
N ALA A 564 -8.63 -40.23 8.33
CA ALA A 564 -9.98 -40.70 8.02
C ALA A 564 -10.42 -40.43 6.56
N GLY A 565 -9.59 -39.73 5.79
CA GLY A 565 -9.82 -39.39 4.39
C GLY A 565 -10.70 -38.17 4.19
N THR A 566 -11.21 -38.02 2.96
CA THR A 566 -12.06 -36.91 2.54
C THR A 566 -13.51 -37.36 2.33
N GLY A 567 -14.45 -36.46 2.58
CA GLY A 567 -15.86 -36.70 2.28
C GLY A 567 -16.79 -35.58 2.75
N TRP A 568 -18.06 -35.69 2.36
CA TRP A 568 -19.09 -34.70 2.62
C TRP A 568 -19.78 -34.93 3.96
N VAL A 569 -19.99 -33.85 4.71
CA VAL A 569 -20.76 -33.80 5.95
C VAL A 569 -21.73 -32.61 5.90
N LYS A 570 -22.82 -32.65 6.68
CA LYS A 570 -23.66 -31.46 6.85
C LYS A 570 -22.93 -30.43 7.70
N GLY A 571 -22.94 -29.17 7.30
CA GLY A 571 -22.25 -28.10 8.01
C GLY A 571 -22.81 -27.81 9.41
N VAL A 572 -24.03 -28.26 9.73
CA VAL A 572 -24.60 -28.24 11.10
C VAL A 572 -23.79 -29.05 12.14
N PHE A 573 -22.84 -29.87 11.68
CA PHE A 573 -21.91 -30.61 12.54
C PHE A 573 -20.52 -29.98 12.60
N LEU A 574 -20.28 -28.87 11.91
CA LEU A 574 -19.00 -28.18 11.85
C LEU A 574 -19.03 -26.91 12.70
N TYR A 575 -18.03 -26.74 13.55
CA TYR A 575 -17.84 -25.57 14.39
C TYR A 575 -16.49 -24.92 14.07
N PRO A 576 -16.44 -23.62 13.70
CA PRO A 576 -15.18 -22.94 13.41
C PRO A 576 -14.34 -22.78 14.69
N GLU A 577 -13.07 -23.19 14.62
CA GLU A 577 -12.07 -23.01 15.68
C GLU A 577 -11.27 -21.73 15.36
N GLY A 578 -11.56 -20.66 16.09
CA GLY A 578 -10.94 -19.34 15.94
C GLY A 578 -11.34 -18.40 17.06
#